data_AF-A0A4V1SSS8-F1
#
_entry.id   AF-A0A4V1SSS8-F1
#
_cell.length_a   1.000
_cell.length_b   1.000
_cell.length_c   1.000
_cell.angle_alpha   90.00
_cell.angle_beta   90.00
_cell.angle_gamma   90.00
#
_symmetry.space_group_name_H-M   'P 1'
#
loop_
_entity.id
_entity.type
_entity.pdbx_description
1 polymer ?
#
loop_
_entity_poly.entity_id
_entity_poly.type
_entity_poly.pdbx_seq_one_letter_code
_entity_poly.pdbx_strand_id
1 'polypeptide(L)' 'MSVAIKAAIDRLGSANAARDFMNKGNSLLGGCRPVDVARGDNNGLARVTSVIASLTAQSRAGA' A
#
# COMPACT_ATOMS: atom_id res chain seq x y z
N MET A 1 -14.12 0.55 -8.17
CA MET A 1 -12.71 0.23 -7.84
C MET A 1 -12.35 0.97 -6.56
N SER A 2 -11.86 0.28 -5.51
CA SER A 2 -11.64 0.90 -4.18
C SER A 2 -10.62 2.05 -4.25
N VAL A 3 -10.89 3.17 -3.55
CA VAL A 3 -10.02 4.36 -3.46
C VAL A 3 -8.59 3.97 -3.02
N ALA A 4 -8.47 3.01 -2.11
CA ALA A 4 -7.18 2.50 -1.63
C ALA A 4 -6.35 1.86 -2.75
N ILE A 5 -6.99 1.12 -3.66
CA ILE A 5 -6.31 0.46 -4.78
C ILE A 5 -5.85 1.52 -5.79
N LYS A 6 -6.67 2.54 -6.08
CA LYS A 6 -6.27 3.65 -6.96
C LYS A 6 -5.06 4.41 -6.39
N ALA A 7 -5.10 4.77 -5.11
CA ALA A 7 -3.99 5.44 -4.44
C ALA A 7 -2.70 4.59 -4.45
N ALA A 8 -2.81 3.27 -4.31
CA ALA A 8 -1.67 2.37 -4.42
C ALA A 8 -1.10 2.32 -5.84
N ILE A 9 -1.95 2.32 -6.88
CA ILE A 9 -1.51 2.37 -8.28
C ILE A 9 -0.76 3.67 -8.55
N ASP A 10 -1.29 4.81 -8.12
CA ASP A 10 -0.66 6.12 -8.34
C ASP A 10 0.74 6.21 -7.71
N ARG A 11 0.99 5.45 -6.64
CA ARG A 11 2.27 5.46 -5.92
C ARG A 11 3.26 4.38 -6.36
N LEU A 12 2.78 3.24 -6.85
CA LEU A 12 3.61 2.13 -7.32
C LEU A 12 3.82 2.15 -8.85
N GLY A 13 3.03 2.93 -9.58
CA GLY A 13 3.09 3.04 -11.05
C GLY A 13 2.64 1.78 -11.79
N SER A 14 2.14 0.76 -11.09
CA SER A 14 1.74 -0.53 -11.69
C SER A 14 0.49 -1.09 -11.02
N ALA A 15 -0.53 -1.39 -11.83
CA ALA A 15 -1.77 -2.01 -11.39
C ALA A 15 -1.56 -3.40 -10.77
N ASN A 16 -0.61 -4.16 -11.32
CA ASN A 16 -0.28 -5.50 -10.82
C ASN A 16 0.45 -5.42 -9.49
N ALA A 17 1.45 -4.54 -9.36
CA ALA A 17 2.17 -4.33 -8.10
C ALA A 17 1.24 -3.83 -6.99
N ALA A 18 0.33 -2.90 -7.31
CA ALA A 18 -0.67 -2.42 -6.36
C ALA A 18 -1.64 -3.52 -5.92
N ARG A 19 -2.14 -4.35 -6.84
CA ARG A 19 -2.99 -5.50 -6.48
C ARG A 19 -2.25 -6.50 -5.63
N ASP A 20 -1.01 -6.83 -5.97
CA ASP A 20 -0.19 -7.79 -5.24
C ASP A 20 0.11 -7.30 -3.82
N PHE A 21 0.56 -6.05 -3.69
CA PHE A 21 0.77 -5.39 -2.41
C PHE A 21 -0.50 -5.40 -1.55
N MET A 22 -1.65 -5.01 -2.12
CA MET A 22 -2.91 -4.91 -1.38
C MET A 22 -3.45 -6.26 -0.90
N ASN A 23 -3.15 -7.36 -1.61
CA ASN A 23 -3.66 -8.70 -1.30
C ASN A 23 -2.66 -9.60 -0.57
N LYS A 24 -1.37 -9.22 -0.49
CA LYS A 24 -0.36 -9.94 0.30
C LYS A 24 -0.25 -9.36 1.72
N GLY A 25 0.13 -10.20 2.67
CA GLY A 25 0.45 -9.76 4.02
C GLY A 25 1.68 -8.85 4.02
N ASN A 26 1.60 -7.72 4.74
CA ASN A 26 2.71 -6.77 4.83
C ASN A 26 3.27 -6.75 6.26
N SER A 27 4.58 -6.96 6.40
CA SER A 27 5.26 -6.98 7.71
C SER A 27 5.12 -5.66 8.47
N LEU A 28 5.10 -4.52 7.77
CA LEU A 28 4.91 -3.18 8.36
C LEU A 28 3.47 -2.95 8.87
N LEU A 29 2.54 -3.83 8.48
CA LEU A 29 1.16 -3.86 8.95
C LEU A 29 0.90 -5.05 9.90
N GLY A 30 1.96 -5.62 10.49
CA GLY A 30 1.84 -6.77 11.40
C GLY A 30 1.44 -8.07 10.69
N GLY A 31 1.72 -8.19 9.39
CA GLY A 31 1.33 -9.35 8.58
C GLY A 31 -0.08 -9.25 7.99
N CYS A 32 -0.86 -8.23 8.36
CA CYS A 32 -2.18 -8.00 7.78
C CYS A 32 -2.08 -7.60 6.31
N ARG A 33 -3.11 -7.96 5.52
CA ARG A 33 -3.22 -7.50 4.15
C ARG A 33 -3.60 -6.02 4.14
N PRO A 34 -2.93 -5.17 3.34
CA PRO A 34 -3.26 -3.75 3.28
C PRO A 34 -4.71 -3.46 2.88
N VAL A 35 -5.35 -4.35 2.10
CA VAL A 35 -6.78 -4.22 1.76
C VAL A 35 -7.70 -4.34 2.97
N ASP A 36 -7.36 -5.18 3.94
CA ASP A 36 -8.16 -5.34 5.16
C ASP A 36 -7.96 -4.13 6.08
N VAL A 37 -6.71 -3.65 6.20
CA VAL A 37 -6.37 -2.45 6.98
C VAL A 37 -7.02 -1.20 6.40
N ALA A 38 -6.97 -1.01 5.08
CA ALA A 38 -7.58 0.15 4.42
C ALA A 38 -9.12 0.11 4.38
N ARG A 39 -9.74 -1.07 4.63
CA ARG A 39 -11.19 -1.21 4.72
C ARG A 39 -11.73 -0.79 6.10
N GLY A 40 -10.90 -0.83 7.14
CA GLY A 40 -11.31 -0.58 8.53
C GLY A 40 -11.76 0.86 8.78
N ASP A 41 -11.01 1.84 8.29
CA ASP A 41 -11.30 3.27 8.48
C ASP A 41 -10.31 4.16 7.66
N ASN A 42 -10.48 5.47 7.71
CA ASN A 42 -9.59 6.44 7.07
C ASN A 42 -8.15 6.43 7.62
N ASN A 43 -7.95 6.03 8.88
CA ASN A 43 -6.62 5.93 9.47
C ASN A 43 -5.86 4.72 8.91
N GLY A 44 -6.54 3.60 8.69
CA GLY A 44 -6.01 2.43 8.01
C GLY A 44 -5.60 2.74 6.58
N LEU A 45 -6.42 3.50 5.85
CA LEU A 45 -6.07 4.00 4.52
C LEU A 45 -4.82 4.89 4.55
N ALA A 46 -4.72 5.83 5.49
CA ALA A 46 -3.57 6.71 5.64
C ALA A 46 -2.29 5.92 5.97
N ARG A 47 -2.40 4.93 6.87
CA ARG A 47 -1.28 4.05 7.27
C ARG A 47 -0.77 3.21 6.10
N VAL A 48 -1.67 2.61 5.33
CA VAL A 48 -1.32 1.88 4.10
C VAL A 48 -0.64 2.80 3.08
N THR A 49 -1.16 4.01 2.89
CA THR A 49 -0.58 5.00 1.97
C THR A 49 0.82 5.44 2.40
N SER A 50 1.05 5.62 3.71
CA SER A 50 2.36 5.93 4.27
C SER A 50 3.36 4.79 4.05
N VAL A 51 2.96 3.54 4.27
CA VAL A 51 3.81 2.37 3.98
C VAL A 51 4.23 2.32 2.52
N ILE A 52 3.30 2.53 1.58
CA ILE A 52 3.63 2.55 0.15
C ILE A 52 4.61 3.69 -0.15
N ALA A 53 4.39 4.89 0.39
CA ALA A 53 5.30 6.01 0.20
C ALA A 53 6.71 5.72 0.73
N SER A 54 6.83 5.12 1.92
CA SER A 54 8.12 4.73 2.50
C SER A 54 8.84 3.69 1.65
N LEU A 55 8.13 2.67 1.17
CA LEU A 55 8.71 1.65 0.28
C LEU A 55 9.18 2.26 -1.05
N THR A 56 8.36 3.11 -1.68
CA THR A 56 8.73 3.79 -2.93
C THR A 56 9.92 4.74 -2.73
N ALA A 57 9.99 5.46 -1.60
CA ALA A 57 11.12 6.32 -1.28
C ALA A 57 12.40 5.52 -1.00
N GLN A 58 12.31 4.40 -0.28
CA GLN A 58 13.43 3.49 -0.03
C GLN A 58 13.98 2.90 -1.34
N SER A 59 13.11 2.54 -2.29
CA SER A 59 13.55 2.07 -3.61
C SER A 59 14.23 3.15 -4.46
N ARG A 60 14.03 4.45 -4.19
CA ARG A 60 14.69 5.55 -4.92
C ARG A 60 15.95 6.09 -4.24
N ALA A 61 16.10 5.89 -2.93
CA ALA A 61 17.24 6.37 -2.17
C ALA A 61 18.50 5.49 -2.29
N GLY A 62 18.40 4.32 -2.95
CA GLY A 62 19.48 3.35 -3.12
C GLY A 62 19.80 2.98 -4.57
N ALA A 63 19.37 3.79 -5.55
CA ALA A 63 19.73 3.66 -6.96
C ALA A 63 20.80 4.69 -7.34
#